data_AF-A0A366ZRK5-F1
#
_entry.id   AF-A0A366ZRK5-F1
#
_cell.length_a   1.000
_cell.length_b   1.000
_cell.length_c   1.000
_cell.angle_alpha   90.00
_cell.angle_beta   90.00
_cell.angle_gamma   90.00
#
_symmetry.space_group_name_H-M   'P 1'
#
loop_
_entity.id
_entity.type
_entity.pdbx_description
1 polymer ?
#
loop_
_entity_poly.entity_id
_entity_poly.type
_entity_poly.pdbx_seq_one_letter_code
_entity_poly.pdbx_strand_id
1 'polypeptide(L)'
;MSSPYSGATPAGSSPGYQDPARGSSAQGSSAQGGFPQDPSYGAHSGDMGTPMTADGRPDIEGTSVGQLFGELAKDLSTLMRQEVALAKAEVRAEASKAGKGVGLLVYAGLAGFLTLLFLSNALWWFLENLMDAGLAALIVAVLWGIAAAVGLSMGRKALKQVNPKPERTVDTLQQVPDALKPN
;
A
#
# COMPACT_ATOMS: atom_id res chain seq x y z
N MET A 1 47.39 17.67 23.41
CA MET A 1 46.18 18.09 22.68
C MET A 1 45.21 16.92 22.72
N SER A 2 44.25 16.99 23.62
CA SER A 2 43.27 15.94 23.91
C SER A 2 41.97 16.25 23.16
N SER A 3 41.62 15.41 22.19
CA SER A 3 40.30 15.41 21.55
C SER A 3 39.48 14.27 22.14
N PRO A 4 38.35 14.53 22.83
CA PRO A 4 37.42 13.46 23.19
C PRO A 4 36.48 13.16 22.01
N TYR A 5 36.55 11.93 21.52
CA TYR A 5 35.55 11.33 20.62
C TYR A 5 34.33 10.97 21.48
N SER A 6 33.24 11.71 21.27
CA SER A 6 31.96 11.56 21.95
C SER A 6 30.94 10.98 20.98
N GLY A 7 30.20 9.96 21.41
CA GLY A 7 28.92 9.57 20.80
C GLY A 7 28.86 8.17 20.17
N ALA A 8 28.88 7.13 21.00
CA ALA A 8 28.21 5.88 20.68
C ALA A 8 26.80 5.90 21.31
N THR A 9 25.75 5.91 20.50
CA THR A 9 24.36 5.78 20.95
C THR A 9 23.98 4.29 21.00
N PRO A 10 23.52 3.75 22.14
CA PRO A 10 22.94 2.41 22.18
C PRO A 10 21.53 2.40 21.60
N ALA A 11 21.23 1.36 20.83
CA ALA A 11 19.90 1.02 20.36
C ALA A 11 19.00 0.56 21.53
N GLY A 12 17.70 0.85 21.41
CA GLY A 12 16.64 0.08 22.06
C GLY A 12 15.89 0.80 23.20
N SER A 13 14.73 1.34 22.88
CA SER A 13 13.65 1.53 23.86
C SER A 13 12.30 1.40 23.16
N SER A 14 11.66 0.24 23.34
CA SER A 14 10.26 0.00 22.99
C SER A 14 9.35 0.82 23.91
N PRO A 15 8.32 1.52 23.41
CA PRO A 15 7.33 2.16 24.27
C PRO A 15 6.47 1.10 24.97
N GLY A 16 6.53 1.10 26.30
CA GLY A 16 5.74 0.23 27.16
C GLY A 16 4.25 0.56 27.13
N TYR A 17 3.44 -0.49 27.18
CA TYR A 17 2.00 -0.46 27.35
C TYR A 17 1.67 0.11 28.73
N GLN A 18 0.93 1.22 28.81
CA GLN A 18 0.40 1.76 30.08
C GLN A 18 -0.97 1.14 30.35
N ASP A 19 -1.06 0.43 31.47
CA ASP A 19 -2.25 -0.18 32.05
C ASP A 19 -3.06 0.88 32.84
N PRO A 20 -4.31 1.22 32.45
CA PRO A 20 -5.08 2.26 33.11
C PRO A 20 -5.86 1.79 34.36
N ALA A 21 -5.66 0.56 34.85
CA ALA A 21 -6.45 0.04 35.97
C ALA A 21 -5.67 -0.02 37.28
N ARG A 22 -5.37 1.13 37.91
CA ARG A 22 -5.09 1.19 39.37
C ARG A 22 -5.14 2.61 39.91
N GLY A 23 -6.02 2.85 40.88
CA GLY A 23 -5.91 4.02 41.77
C GLY A 23 -7.21 4.58 42.31
N SER A 24 -8.01 3.77 43.00
CA SER A 24 -9.02 4.26 43.95
C SER A 24 -8.35 4.77 45.23
N SER A 25 -8.61 6.02 45.64
CA SER A 25 -9.14 6.41 46.96
C SER A 25 -8.75 7.83 47.39
N ALA A 26 -9.69 8.46 48.12
CA ALA A 26 -9.61 9.70 48.89
C ALA A 26 -9.74 11.04 48.13
N GLN A 27 -10.42 12.09 48.59
CA GLN A 27 -11.39 12.34 49.67
C GLN A 27 -11.80 13.82 49.51
N GLY A 28 -13.11 14.11 49.61
CA GLY A 28 -13.76 15.34 50.08
C GLY A 28 -13.32 16.73 49.58
N SER A 29 -14.28 17.52 49.09
CA SER A 29 -14.51 18.92 49.51
C SER A 29 -15.69 19.53 48.76
N SER A 30 -16.68 19.98 49.53
CA SER A 30 -17.83 20.78 49.12
C SER A 30 -17.44 22.19 48.70
N ALA A 31 -17.79 22.60 47.48
CA ALA A 31 -17.91 24.02 47.12
C ALA A 31 -18.99 24.16 46.02
N GLN A 32 -20.13 24.68 46.45
CA GLN A 32 -21.30 24.99 45.64
C GLN A 32 -21.04 26.33 44.93
N GLY A 33 -20.75 26.28 43.64
CA GLY A 33 -20.60 27.46 42.78
C GLY A 33 -21.45 27.27 41.53
N GLY A 34 -22.62 27.91 41.50
CA GLY A 34 -23.55 27.86 40.38
C GLY A 34 -23.02 28.66 39.19
N PHE A 35 -22.90 27.99 38.06
CA PHE A 35 -22.80 28.61 36.73
C PHE A 35 -24.03 28.18 35.91
N PRO A 36 -24.67 29.08 35.16
CA PRO A 36 -25.80 28.72 34.30
C PRO A 36 -25.34 27.73 33.23
N GLN A 37 -26.00 26.58 33.15
CA GLN A 37 -25.82 25.63 32.05
C GLN A 37 -26.52 26.22 30.81
N ASP A 38 -25.74 26.68 29.84
CA ASP A 38 -26.24 26.97 28.49
C ASP A 38 -26.44 25.63 27.76
N PRO A 39 -27.66 25.23 27.37
CA PRO A 39 -27.92 23.90 26.82
C PRO A 39 -27.54 23.74 25.34
N SER A 40 -26.88 24.71 24.71
CA SER A 40 -26.75 24.75 23.26
C SER A 40 -25.30 24.61 22.78
N TYR A 41 -25.10 23.71 21.79
CA TYR A 41 -23.90 23.46 20.96
C TYR A 41 -22.83 22.52 21.54
N GLY A 42 -22.59 21.30 21.05
CA GLY A 42 -23.11 20.60 19.88
C GLY A 42 -22.74 19.13 19.95
N ALA A 43 -23.73 18.30 20.24
CA ALA A 43 -23.69 16.87 20.04
C ALA A 43 -23.78 16.59 18.54
N HIS A 44 -22.64 16.31 17.91
CA HIS A 44 -22.57 15.68 16.58
C HIS A 44 -22.17 14.22 16.73
N SER A 45 -22.88 13.49 17.58
CA SER A 45 -22.98 12.04 17.49
C SER A 45 -24.25 11.75 16.71
N GLY A 46 -24.15 10.98 15.63
CA GLY A 46 -25.24 10.68 14.70
C GLY A 46 -26.58 10.54 15.41
N ASP A 47 -27.45 11.50 15.13
CA ASP A 47 -28.82 11.54 15.61
C ASP A 47 -29.58 10.37 14.97
N MET A 48 -29.47 9.19 15.59
CA MET A 48 -30.49 8.15 15.47
C MET A 48 -31.68 8.63 16.31
N GLY A 49 -32.34 9.68 15.84
CA GLY A 49 -33.55 10.20 16.44
C GLY A 49 -34.69 9.27 16.08
N THR A 50 -34.84 8.15 16.78
CA THR A 50 -36.20 7.63 16.99
C THR A 50 -36.97 8.75 17.67
N PRO A 51 -38.00 9.35 17.05
CA PRO A 51 -38.78 10.39 17.70
C PRO A 51 -39.24 9.84 19.04
N MET A 52 -38.91 10.54 20.13
CA MET A 52 -39.28 10.13 21.48
C MET A 52 -40.54 10.90 21.85
N THR A 53 -41.55 10.21 22.36
CA THR A 53 -42.69 10.85 23.02
C THR A 53 -42.22 11.62 24.26
N ALA A 54 -43.04 12.56 24.74
CA ALA A 54 -42.74 13.36 25.94
C ALA A 54 -42.47 12.50 27.20
N ASP A 55 -42.89 11.24 27.20
CA ASP A 55 -42.68 10.24 28.25
C ASP A 55 -41.38 9.41 28.07
N GLY A 56 -40.53 9.75 27.09
CA GLY A 56 -39.24 9.08 26.84
C GLY A 56 -39.37 7.69 26.20
N ARG A 57 -40.49 7.41 25.53
CA ARG A 57 -40.72 6.15 24.79
C ARG A 57 -40.62 6.39 23.29
N PRO A 58 -40.13 5.43 22.50
CA PRO A 58 -40.10 5.55 21.04
C PRO A 58 -41.52 5.82 20.51
N ASP A 59 -41.71 6.93 19.81
CA ASP A 59 -42.94 7.32 19.13
C ASP A 59 -43.06 6.53 17.82
N ILE A 60 -43.65 5.35 17.93
CA ILE A 60 -43.79 4.39 16.82
C ILE A 60 -45.15 4.50 16.12
N GLU A 61 -46.07 5.33 16.64
CA GLU A 61 -47.44 5.45 16.10
C GLU A 61 -47.47 6.15 14.72
N GLY A 62 -46.39 6.85 14.33
CA GLY A 62 -46.27 7.54 13.04
C GLY A 62 -45.24 6.96 12.05
N THR A 63 -44.41 6.00 12.46
CA THR A 63 -43.35 5.46 11.58
C THR A 63 -43.91 4.40 10.65
N SER A 64 -44.14 4.78 9.39
CA SER A 64 -44.61 3.83 8.39
C SER A 64 -43.56 2.75 8.07
N VAL A 65 -43.99 1.53 7.74
CA VAL A 65 -43.12 0.45 7.27
C VAL A 65 -42.25 0.89 6.07
N GLY A 66 -42.77 1.79 5.23
CA GLY A 66 -42.01 2.37 4.11
C GLY A 66 -40.82 3.24 4.57
N GLN A 67 -40.92 3.86 5.74
CA GLN A 67 -39.87 4.71 6.29
C GLN A 67 -38.71 3.87 6.86
N LEU A 68 -39.02 2.75 7.54
CA LEU A 68 -38.02 1.79 8.03
C LEU A 68 -37.26 1.10 6.88
N PHE A 69 -37.97 0.73 5.80
CA PHE A 69 -37.32 0.20 4.60
C PHE A 69 -36.46 1.25 3.88
N GLY A 70 -36.91 2.51 3.88
CA GLY A 70 -36.13 3.64 3.35
C GLY A 70 -34.83 3.87 4.11
N GLU A 71 -34.85 3.77 5.44
CA GLU A 71 -33.68 3.86 6.31
C GLU A 71 -32.72 2.69 6.09
N LEU A 72 -33.23 1.45 6.08
CA LEU A 72 -32.40 0.26 5.79
C LEU A 72 -31.73 0.35 4.40
N ALA A 73 -32.48 0.75 3.37
CA ALA A 73 -31.93 0.93 2.03
C ALA A 73 -30.83 2.01 1.99
N LYS A 74 -30.98 3.07 2.80
CA LYS A 74 -30.00 4.16 2.93
C LYS A 74 -28.74 3.70 3.66
N ASP A 75 -28.87 2.85 4.67
CA ASP A 75 -27.74 2.28 5.41
C ASP A 75 -26.96 1.28 4.56
N LEU A 76 -27.65 0.40 3.83
CA LEU A 76 -27.01 -0.52 2.87
C LEU A 76 -26.30 0.25 1.76
N SER A 77 -26.91 1.32 1.23
CA SER A 77 -26.29 2.20 0.24
C SER A 77 -25.02 2.87 0.79
N THR A 78 -25.05 3.25 2.07
CA THR A 78 -23.89 3.84 2.75
C THR A 78 -22.77 2.82 2.94
N LEU A 79 -23.07 1.60 3.38
CA LEU A 79 -22.10 0.51 3.50
C LEU A 79 -21.48 0.14 2.15
N MET A 80 -22.29 -0.03 1.10
CA MET A 80 -21.79 -0.32 -0.25
C MET A 80 -20.85 0.77 -0.75
N ARG A 81 -21.18 2.05 -0.50
CA ARG A 81 -20.29 3.16 -0.87
C ARG A 81 -19.00 3.16 -0.07
N GLN A 82 -19.03 2.76 1.20
CA GLN A 82 -17.85 2.63 2.04
C GLN A 82 -16.94 1.48 1.61
N GLU A 83 -17.50 0.31 1.30
CA GLU A 83 -16.77 -0.84 0.78
C GLU A 83 -16.08 -0.50 -0.55
N VAL A 84 -16.79 0.17 -1.47
CA VAL A 84 -16.19 0.66 -2.72
C VAL A 84 -15.09 1.69 -2.45
N ALA A 85 -15.28 2.59 -1.48
CA ALA A 85 -14.28 3.59 -1.11
C ALA A 85 -13.02 2.93 -0.52
N LEU A 86 -13.19 1.90 0.32
CA LEU A 86 -12.11 1.13 0.93
C LEU A 86 -11.35 0.34 -0.14
N ALA A 87 -12.06 -0.42 -0.98
CA ALA A 87 -11.47 -1.17 -2.09
C ALA A 87 -10.69 -0.24 -3.03
N LYS A 88 -11.23 0.95 -3.33
CA LYS A 88 -10.52 1.96 -4.13
C LYS A 88 -9.26 2.47 -3.43
N ALA A 89 -9.30 2.67 -2.12
CA ALA A 89 -8.13 3.10 -1.34
C ALA A 89 -7.04 2.03 -1.34
N GLU A 90 -7.42 0.76 -1.15
CA GLU A 90 -6.49 -0.38 -1.18
C GLU A 90 -5.86 -0.57 -2.56
N VAL A 91 -6.68 -0.57 -3.62
CA VAL A 91 -6.18 -0.62 -5.01
C VAL A 91 -5.23 0.54 -5.29
N ARG A 92 -5.51 1.75 -4.80
CA ARG A 92 -4.61 2.90 -4.97
C ARG A 92 -3.29 2.72 -4.21
N ALA A 93 -3.33 2.17 -3.01
CA ALA A 93 -2.14 1.90 -2.21
C ALA A 93 -1.27 0.83 -2.88
N GLU A 94 -1.88 -0.28 -3.31
CA GLU A 94 -1.25 -1.35 -4.08
C GLU A 94 -0.67 -0.82 -5.40
N ALA A 95 -1.44 -0.04 -6.17
CA ALA A 95 -0.98 0.58 -7.41
C ALA A 95 0.21 1.52 -7.20
N SER A 96 0.23 2.30 -6.10
CA SER A 96 1.35 3.17 -5.77
C SER A 96 2.60 2.36 -5.42
N LYS A 97 2.45 1.28 -4.63
CA LYS A 97 3.54 0.38 -4.26
C LYS A 97 4.12 -0.31 -5.49
N ALA A 98 3.26 -0.86 -6.35
CA ALA A 98 3.66 -1.46 -7.62
C ALA A 98 4.34 -0.43 -8.54
N GLY A 99 3.78 0.78 -8.65
CA GLY A 99 4.32 1.87 -9.45
C GLY A 99 5.72 2.30 -8.99
N LYS A 100 5.96 2.40 -7.68
CA LYS A 100 7.30 2.65 -7.13
C LYS A 100 8.28 1.52 -7.47
N GLY A 101 7.85 0.27 -7.35
CA GLY A 101 8.66 -0.90 -7.71
C GLY A 101 9.08 -0.87 -9.18
N VAL A 102 8.12 -0.67 -10.09
CA VAL A 102 8.39 -0.53 -11.53
C VAL A 102 9.30 0.66 -11.82
N GLY A 103 9.05 1.81 -11.18
CA GLY A 103 9.88 3.01 -11.34
C GLY A 103 11.34 2.78 -10.92
N LEU A 104 11.56 2.10 -9.80
CA LEU A 104 12.92 1.73 -9.35
C LEU A 104 13.59 0.74 -10.30
N LEU A 105 12.87 -0.23 -10.86
CA LEU A 105 13.41 -1.17 -11.84
C LEU A 105 13.83 -0.47 -13.14
N VAL A 106 12.99 0.45 -13.65
CA VAL A 106 13.34 1.26 -14.83
C VAL A 106 14.56 2.13 -14.55
N TYR A 107 14.59 2.79 -13.38
CA TYR A 107 15.74 3.59 -12.97
C TYR A 107 17.02 2.75 -12.87
N ALA A 108 16.96 1.59 -12.20
CA ALA A 108 18.10 0.68 -12.07
C ALA A 108 18.58 0.18 -13.44
N GLY A 109 17.67 -0.12 -14.37
CA GLY A 109 18.00 -0.49 -15.74
C GLY A 109 18.75 0.63 -16.48
N LEU A 110 18.25 1.87 -16.39
CA LEU A 110 18.90 3.03 -17.01
C LEU A 110 20.26 3.35 -16.37
N ALA A 111 20.33 3.35 -15.04
CA ALA A 111 21.57 3.58 -14.31
C ALA A 111 22.62 2.52 -14.67
N GLY A 112 22.23 1.24 -14.66
CA GLY A 112 23.10 0.13 -15.08
C GLY A 112 23.58 0.26 -16.53
N PHE A 113 22.69 0.66 -17.45
CA PHE A 113 23.07 0.93 -18.84
C PHE A 113 24.11 2.05 -18.95
N LEU A 114 23.91 3.18 -18.26
CA LEU A 114 24.87 4.29 -18.25
C LEU A 114 26.21 3.89 -17.64
N THR A 115 26.19 3.14 -16.53
CA THR A 115 27.42 2.61 -15.91
C THR A 115 28.21 1.77 -16.90
N LEU A 116 27.54 0.85 -17.62
CA LEU A 116 28.19 0.00 -18.62
C LEU A 116 28.73 0.81 -19.81
N LEU A 117 28.01 1.84 -20.25
CA LEU A 117 28.46 2.75 -21.31
C LEU A 117 29.74 3.49 -20.89
N PHE A 118 29.76 4.11 -19.71
CA PHE A 118 30.94 4.84 -19.23
C PHE A 118 32.11 3.91 -18.95
N LEU A 119 31.86 2.71 -18.41
CA LEU A 119 32.91 1.71 -18.21
C LEU A 119 33.52 1.24 -19.53
N SER A 120 32.70 1.12 -20.58
CA SER A 120 33.18 0.77 -21.93
C SER A 120 34.08 1.86 -22.50
N ASN A 121 33.69 3.13 -22.36
CA ASN A 121 34.51 4.26 -22.80
C ASN A 121 35.82 4.35 -21.99
N ALA A 122 35.74 4.20 -20.67
CA ALA A 122 36.91 4.19 -19.80
C ALA A 122 37.88 3.06 -20.17
N LEU A 123 37.36 1.85 -20.43
CA LEU A 123 38.17 0.72 -20.86
C LEU A 123 38.82 0.95 -22.22
N TRP A 124 38.06 1.50 -23.18
CA TRP A 124 38.60 1.86 -24.49
C TRP A 124 39.76 2.86 -24.35
N TRP A 125 39.53 3.99 -23.68
CA TRP A 125 40.57 5.01 -23.47
C TRP A 125 41.77 4.46 -22.71
N PHE A 126 41.54 3.60 -21.72
CA PHE A 126 42.63 2.92 -21.02
C PHE A 126 43.47 2.06 -21.98
N LEU A 127 42.84 1.27 -22.84
CA LEU A 127 43.54 0.44 -23.83
C LEU A 127 44.27 1.26 -24.89
N GLU A 128 43.74 2.40 -25.30
CA GLU A 128 44.43 3.34 -26.22
C GLU A 128 45.77 3.84 -25.67
N ASN A 129 45.96 3.88 -24.35
CA ASN A 129 47.26 4.22 -23.76
C ASN A 129 48.30 3.10 -23.91
N LEU A 130 47.86 1.87 -24.21
CA LEU A 130 48.71 0.68 -24.32
C LEU A 130 48.88 0.19 -25.76
N MET A 131 47.94 0.50 -26.66
CA MET A 131 47.91 0.02 -28.05
C MET A 131 47.14 0.95 -28.99
N ASP A 132 47.15 0.64 -30.29
CA ASP A 132 46.38 1.35 -31.31
C ASP A 132 44.87 1.37 -31.01
N ALA A 133 44.21 2.50 -31.32
CA ALA A 133 42.79 2.72 -31.08
C ALA A 133 41.88 1.69 -31.77
N GLY A 134 42.25 1.21 -32.96
CA GLY A 134 41.51 0.18 -33.68
C GLY A 134 41.54 -1.17 -32.95
N LEU A 135 42.70 -1.54 -32.40
CA LEU A 135 42.84 -2.78 -31.60
C LEU A 135 42.10 -2.67 -30.27
N ALA A 136 42.18 -1.52 -29.60
CA ALA A 136 41.42 -1.24 -28.38
C ALA A 136 39.90 -1.37 -28.61
N ALA A 137 39.39 -0.75 -29.68
CA ALA A 137 37.99 -0.86 -30.08
C ALA A 137 37.56 -2.31 -30.33
N LEU A 138 38.39 -3.08 -31.03
CA LEU A 138 38.12 -4.48 -31.34
C LEU A 138 38.03 -5.35 -30.08
N ILE A 139 38.91 -5.13 -29.09
CA ILE A 139 38.85 -5.85 -27.81
C ILE A 139 37.54 -5.54 -27.08
N VAL A 140 37.17 -4.26 -26.96
CA VAL A 140 35.92 -3.85 -26.31
C VAL A 140 34.70 -4.43 -27.06
N ALA A 141 34.72 -4.44 -28.39
CA ALA A 141 33.68 -5.04 -29.21
C ALA A 141 33.55 -6.55 -28.99
N VAL A 142 34.67 -7.29 -28.91
CA VAL A 142 34.67 -8.73 -28.62
C VAL A 142 34.11 -9.02 -27.23
N LEU A 143 34.49 -8.23 -26.22
CA LEU A 143 33.95 -8.36 -24.85
C LEU A 143 32.42 -8.22 -24.84
N TRP A 144 31.89 -7.19 -25.51
CA TRP A 144 30.44 -7.00 -25.64
C TRP A 144 29.76 -8.08 -26.48
N GLY A 145 30.43 -8.58 -27.53
CA GLY A 145 29.94 -9.70 -28.34
C GLY A 145 29.75 -10.98 -27.50
N ILE A 146 30.70 -11.28 -26.62
CA ILE A 146 30.60 -12.42 -25.68
C ILE A 146 29.46 -12.19 -24.69
N ALA A 147 29.39 -11.00 -24.07
CA ALA A 147 28.32 -10.67 -23.14
C ALA A 147 26.92 -10.80 -23.79
N ALA A 148 26.78 -10.31 -25.02
CA ALA A 148 25.55 -10.42 -25.81
C ALA A 148 25.21 -11.89 -26.14
N ALA A 149 26.18 -12.70 -26.54
CA ALA A 149 25.98 -14.13 -26.82
C ALA A 149 25.48 -14.89 -25.58
N VAL A 150 26.08 -14.62 -24.41
CA VAL A 150 25.64 -15.20 -23.13
C VAL A 150 24.24 -14.73 -22.77
N GLY A 151 23.98 -13.42 -22.85
CA GLY A 151 22.67 -12.83 -22.56
C GLY A 151 21.56 -13.40 -23.45
N LEU A 152 21.79 -13.50 -24.75
CA LEU A 152 20.84 -14.11 -25.70
C LEU A 152 20.59 -15.59 -25.38
N SER A 153 21.64 -16.34 -25.02
CA SER A 153 21.50 -17.75 -24.65
C SER A 153 20.66 -17.93 -23.38
N MET A 154 20.94 -17.15 -22.34
CA MET A 154 20.19 -17.18 -21.08
C MET A 154 18.75 -16.70 -21.27
N GLY A 155 18.53 -15.59 -21.97
CA GLY A 155 17.21 -15.05 -22.25
C GLY A 155 16.34 -16.03 -23.02
N ARG A 156 16.89 -16.68 -24.06
CA ARG A 156 16.18 -17.74 -24.80
C ARG A 156 15.81 -18.92 -23.90
N LYS A 157 16.68 -19.33 -22.96
CA LYS A 157 16.37 -20.41 -22.01
C LYS A 157 15.25 -20.00 -21.05
N ALA A 158 15.32 -18.79 -20.50
CA ALA A 158 14.29 -18.28 -19.60
C ALA A 158 12.92 -18.19 -20.30
N LEU A 159 12.86 -17.64 -21.51
CA LEU A 159 11.62 -17.53 -22.28
C LEU A 159 11.02 -18.90 -22.62
N LYS A 160 11.84 -19.92 -22.91
CA LYS A 160 11.37 -21.29 -23.16
C LYS A 160 10.76 -21.96 -21.92
N GLN A 161 11.08 -21.49 -20.72
CA GLN A 161 10.55 -22.04 -19.47
C GLN A 161 9.25 -21.36 -19.03
N VAL A 162 8.89 -20.22 -19.65
CA VAL A 162 7.62 -19.55 -19.37
C VAL A 162 6.50 -20.31 -20.07
N ASN A 163 5.63 -20.96 -19.29
CA ASN A 163 4.37 -21.51 -19.79
C ASN A 163 3.32 -20.39 -19.83
N PRO A 164 2.88 -19.92 -21.01
CA PRO A 164 1.92 -18.82 -21.11
C PRO A 164 0.49 -19.23 -20.75
N LYS A 165 0.21 -20.53 -20.59
CA LYS A 165 -1.12 -21.03 -20.26
C LYS A 165 -1.23 -21.24 -18.74
N PRO A 166 -2.12 -20.51 -18.04
CA PRO A 166 -2.39 -20.76 -16.62
C PRO A 166 -3.16 -22.08 -16.49
N GLU A 167 -2.46 -23.21 -16.39
CA GLU A 167 -3.06 -24.56 -16.40
C GLU A 167 -4.22 -24.70 -15.40
N ARG A 168 -4.09 -24.10 -14.22
CA ARG A 168 -5.11 -24.14 -13.16
C ARG A 168 -6.39 -23.36 -13.47
N THR A 169 -6.31 -22.28 -14.25
CA THR A 169 -7.47 -21.44 -14.58
C THR A 169 -8.24 -22.02 -15.75
N VAL A 170 -7.57 -22.66 -16.71
CA VAL A 170 -8.25 -23.23 -17.88
C VAL A 170 -9.02 -24.49 -17.50
N ASP A 171 -8.48 -25.34 -16.62
CA ASP A 171 -9.18 -26.55 -16.15
C ASP A 171 -10.46 -26.23 -15.38
N THR A 172 -10.46 -25.14 -14.60
CA THR A 172 -11.63 -24.71 -13.83
C THR A 172 -12.72 -24.11 -14.73
N LEU A 173 -12.34 -23.42 -15.81
CA LEU A 173 -13.30 -22.85 -16.78
C LEU A 173 -13.85 -23.90 -17.75
N GLN A 174 -13.07 -24.94 -18.07
CA GLN A 174 -13.52 -26.06 -18.91
C GLN A 174 -14.49 -27.02 -18.21
N GLN A 175 -14.64 -26.93 -16.88
CA GLN A 175 -15.62 -27.69 -16.10
C GLN A 175 -16.98 -27.00 -15.95
N VAL A 176 -17.15 -25.75 -16.44
CA VAL A 176 -18.43 -25.00 -16.41
C VAL A 176 -19.16 -24.90 -17.78
N PRO A 177 -19.16 -25.88 -18.71
CA PRO A 177 -20.00 -25.81 -19.91
C PRO A 177 -21.42 -26.37 -19.70
N ASP A 178 -21.68 -27.22 -18.69
CA ASP A 178 -22.98 -27.90 -18.57
C ASP A 178 -24.04 -27.15 -17.74
N ALA A 179 -23.66 -26.09 -17.01
CA ALA A 179 -24.59 -25.30 -16.19
C ALA A 179 -25.27 -24.14 -16.94
N LEU A 180 -24.86 -23.84 -18.19
CA LEU A 180 -25.34 -22.70 -18.99
C LEU A 180 -26.06 -23.10 -20.28
N LYS A 181 -26.56 -24.34 -20.39
CA LYS A 181 -27.52 -24.70 -21.45
C LYS A 181 -28.95 -24.43 -20.94
N PRO A 182 -29.64 -23.37 -21.41
CA PRO A 182 -31.06 -23.22 -21.17
C PRO A 182 -31.82 -24.34 -21.91
N ASN A 183 -32.78 -24.97 -21.21
CA ASN A 183 -33.79 -25.85 -21.84
C ASN A 183 -34.87 -25.00 -22.50
#